data_AF-A0A4P9UR36-F1
#
_entry.id   AF-A0A4P9UR36-F1
#
_cell.length_a   1.000
_cell.length_b   1.000
_cell.length_c   1.000
_cell.angle_alpha   90.00
_cell.angle_beta   90.00
_cell.angle_gamma   90.00
#
_symmetry.space_group_name_H-M   'P 1'
#
loop_
_entity.id
_entity.type
_entity.pdbx_description
1 polymer ?
#
loop_
_entity_poly.entity_id
_entity_poly.type
_entity_poly.pdbx_seq_one_letter_code
_entity_poly.pdbx_strand_id
1 'polypeptide(L)'
;MRISEKHSIAEVIKSLLPHLPCFAEEEGDHYSVNRCDLINALCQKQHLDRTLAENTVNWCEALLDTLAVLNIDALQRGEWCFVSFPAQLMALSVLTALSDSDSRYFEPNFWNTRDVDSSKLERQREVLQFIENRRNDRHLKQQAEPVRYIHVAWSLIKHEGKVLFFHREDKTRHEKNSGNYGLIGGRVNQNDFIGFNGDSQAKLRLLQSADRTSIQPALAETLKRELLEEVGLEYEQHYLFRPWRALKPYRQVQGAKSNHALTDYFLEIFAIELTLEGFCYLQQKITEDKQLVWFSLDEMAQGRTRDGKTAFIEALYKDFDDNRERLKAALDDLDDSFKTNYLNCQDPAKYRIVLPENESQPICAGAPGKESAIDLSLDQSSLSLLLGLAAHLREFSFVEKDTSIALHPYGWLEVEDDCELQTELVELAEAFKDSKDIVIENQKDRWFRLSISPDCVFFDDSYFRCSVDQKDMQSRKSKVRVTAMRREFGTRLGTVGKDKKETKVPINVVKSLDNLNKGNRNDSLTDSVRDSYRKSQLHDCLAKLGMRGLLRQDAGAVKIYCEFVMN
;
A
#
# COMPACT_ATOMS: atom_id res chain seq x y z
N MET A 1 -73.46 -0.69 -2.21
CA MET A 1 -71.99 -0.72 -2.17
C MET A 1 -71.51 -0.02 -3.43
N ARG A 2 -71.13 1.27 -3.37
CA ARG A 2 -70.57 1.97 -4.54
C ARG A 2 -69.14 1.47 -4.72
N ILE A 3 -68.85 0.92 -5.90
CA ILE A 3 -67.50 0.57 -6.34
C ILE A 3 -66.74 1.88 -6.40
N SER A 4 -65.68 2.03 -5.58
CA SER A 4 -64.75 3.14 -5.68
C SER A 4 -64.09 3.07 -7.06
N GLU A 5 -64.38 4.04 -7.92
CA GLU A 5 -63.58 4.30 -9.12
C GLU A 5 -62.16 4.59 -8.64
N LYS A 6 -61.22 3.73 -9.02
CA LYS A 6 -59.80 3.99 -8.81
C LYS A 6 -59.36 4.94 -9.91
N HIS A 7 -59.35 6.23 -9.63
CA HIS A 7 -58.72 7.20 -10.53
C HIS A 7 -57.22 6.89 -10.61
N SER A 8 -56.68 6.78 -11.83
CA SER A 8 -55.24 6.65 -11.99
C SER A 8 -54.56 7.98 -11.66
N ILE A 9 -53.39 7.94 -11.04
CA ILE A 9 -52.62 9.16 -10.73
C ILE A 9 -52.35 10.01 -11.98
N ALA A 10 -52.19 9.35 -13.14
CA ALA A 10 -51.98 9.99 -14.42
C ALA A 10 -53.16 10.87 -14.85
N GLU A 11 -54.40 10.37 -14.71
CA GLU A 11 -55.62 11.13 -15.04
C GLU A 11 -55.83 12.33 -14.09
N VAL A 12 -55.47 12.16 -12.82
CA VAL A 12 -55.54 13.23 -11.82
C VAL A 12 -54.56 14.36 -12.18
N ILE A 13 -53.29 14.04 -12.46
CA ILE A 13 -52.30 15.04 -12.87
C ILE A 13 -52.69 15.70 -14.20
N LYS A 14 -53.19 14.93 -15.17
CA LYS A 14 -53.67 15.46 -16.46
C LYS A 14 -54.79 16.49 -16.26
N SER A 15 -55.66 16.27 -15.27
CA SER A 15 -56.75 17.19 -14.95
C SER A 15 -56.29 18.49 -14.27
N LEU A 16 -55.11 18.48 -13.65
CA LEU A 16 -54.47 19.64 -13.02
C LEU A 16 -53.83 20.58 -14.05
N LEU A 17 -53.24 20.04 -15.13
CA LEU A 17 -52.45 20.80 -16.12
C LEU A 17 -53.14 22.08 -16.65
N PRO A 18 -54.44 22.08 -17.03
CA PRO A 18 -55.09 23.28 -17.57
C PRO A 18 -55.31 24.40 -16.55
N HIS A 19 -55.08 24.13 -15.26
CA HIS A 19 -55.30 25.06 -14.16
C HIS A 19 -54.00 25.62 -13.58
N LEU A 20 -52.85 25.26 -14.15
CA LEU A 20 -51.56 25.80 -13.72
C LEU A 20 -51.44 27.30 -14.05
N PRO A 21 -50.61 28.06 -13.32
CA PRO A 21 -50.25 29.42 -13.71
C PRO A 21 -49.58 29.44 -15.08
N CYS A 22 -49.64 30.57 -15.79
CA CYS A 22 -48.88 30.77 -17.02
C CYS A 22 -47.96 31.99 -16.91
N PHE A 23 -46.89 31.93 -17.68
CA PHE A 23 -45.87 32.93 -17.89
C PHE A 23 -45.72 33.11 -19.40
N ALA A 24 -45.71 34.33 -19.89
CA ALA A 24 -45.57 34.65 -21.30
C ALA A 24 -44.11 34.45 -21.74
N GLU A 25 -43.92 33.95 -22.96
CA GLU A 25 -42.57 33.77 -23.54
C GLU A 25 -41.87 35.12 -23.75
N GLU A 26 -42.64 36.13 -24.12
CA GLU A 26 -42.19 37.50 -24.33
C GLU A 26 -42.81 38.42 -23.26
N GLU A 27 -42.17 39.57 -23.02
CA GLU A 27 -42.68 40.68 -22.19
C GLU A 27 -42.91 40.39 -20.68
N GLY A 28 -42.81 39.14 -20.24
CA GLY A 28 -42.76 38.77 -18.81
C GLY A 28 -44.11 38.75 -18.08
N ASP A 29 -45.21 38.87 -18.83
CA ASP A 29 -46.57 38.77 -18.29
C ASP A 29 -46.81 37.39 -17.66
N HIS A 30 -47.42 37.36 -16.48
CA HIS A 30 -47.72 36.11 -15.78
C HIS A 30 -48.87 36.29 -14.78
N TYR A 31 -49.45 35.18 -14.34
CA TYR A 31 -50.43 35.17 -13.26
C TYR A 31 -50.15 34.06 -12.25
N SER A 32 -50.60 34.27 -11.00
CA SER A 32 -50.58 33.25 -9.96
C SER A 32 -51.93 32.55 -9.85
N VAL A 33 -51.92 31.31 -9.34
CA VAL A 33 -53.14 30.52 -9.08
C VAL A 33 -53.19 30.16 -7.61
N ASN A 34 -54.32 30.38 -6.94
CA ASN A 34 -54.48 30.00 -5.55
C ASN A 34 -54.49 28.48 -5.39
N ARG A 35 -53.77 27.96 -4.39
CA ARG A 35 -53.72 26.52 -4.09
C ARG A 35 -55.11 25.92 -3.87
N CYS A 36 -56.03 26.65 -3.24
CA CYS A 36 -57.41 26.19 -3.04
C CYS A 36 -58.17 26.01 -4.36
N ASP A 37 -57.88 26.81 -5.38
CA ASP A 37 -58.54 26.72 -6.68
C ASP A 37 -58.09 25.45 -7.42
N LEU A 38 -56.80 25.09 -7.32
CA LEU A 38 -56.28 23.82 -7.84
C LEU A 38 -56.95 22.62 -7.17
N ILE A 39 -57.10 22.65 -5.85
CA ILE A 39 -57.78 21.59 -5.08
C ILE A 39 -59.25 21.48 -5.49
N ASN A 40 -59.96 22.61 -5.55
CA ASN A 40 -61.38 22.65 -5.93
C ASN A 40 -61.58 22.14 -7.36
N ALA A 41 -60.70 22.50 -8.29
CA ALA A 41 -60.73 22.04 -9.67
C ALA A 41 -60.59 20.52 -9.78
N LEU A 42 -59.71 19.90 -8.97
CA LEU A 42 -59.58 18.44 -8.89
C LEU A 42 -60.83 17.78 -8.29
N CYS A 43 -61.37 18.32 -7.20
CA CYS A 43 -62.60 17.82 -6.57
C CYS A 43 -63.79 17.84 -7.55
N GLN A 44 -63.92 18.92 -8.33
CA GLN A 44 -65.05 19.12 -9.24
C GLN A 44 -64.95 18.29 -10.52
N LYS A 45 -63.76 18.22 -11.15
CA LYS A 45 -63.60 17.52 -12.45
C LYS A 45 -63.55 16.00 -12.33
N GLN A 46 -63.03 15.46 -11.23
CA GLN A 46 -62.77 14.03 -11.08
C GLN A 46 -63.56 13.40 -9.94
N HIS A 47 -64.47 14.13 -9.29
CA HIS A 47 -65.17 13.68 -8.07
C HIS A 47 -64.21 13.14 -6.99
N LEU A 48 -62.98 13.66 -6.97
CA LEU A 48 -61.94 13.23 -6.05
C LEU A 48 -62.31 13.65 -4.62
N ASP A 49 -62.02 12.77 -3.67
CA ASP A 49 -62.03 13.14 -2.26
C ASP A 49 -61.07 14.32 -2.03
N ARG A 50 -61.49 15.28 -1.19
CA ARG A 50 -60.71 16.49 -0.95
C ARG A 50 -59.32 16.19 -0.40
N THR A 51 -59.19 15.17 0.46
CA THR A 51 -57.90 14.74 1.03
C THR A 51 -56.95 14.26 -0.06
N LEU A 52 -57.47 13.51 -1.04
CA LEU A 52 -56.68 13.01 -2.17
C LEU A 52 -56.26 14.17 -3.11
N ALA A 53 -57.14 15.13 -3.36
CA ALA A 53 -56.81 16.33 -4.12
C ALA A 53 -55.73 17.18 -3.43
N GLU A 54 -55.85 17.39 -2.10
CA GLU A 54 -54.85 18.09 -1.29
C GLU A 54 -53.49 17.38 -1.31
N ASN A 55 -53.46 16.06 -1.14
CA ASN A 55 -52.23 15.27 -1.21
C ASN A 55 -51.59 15.32 -2.60
N THR A 56 -52.39 15.30 -3.66
CA THR A 56 -51.87 15.39 -5.04
C THR A 56 -51.26 16.76 -5.30
N VAL A 57 -51.95 17.84 -4.93
CA VAL A 57 -51.42 19.20 -5.06
C VAL A 57 -50.15 19.37 -4.23
N ASN A 58 -50.11 18.90 -2.99
CA ASN A 58 -48.90 18.93 -2.15
C ASN A 58 -47.72 18.19 -2.78
N TRP A 59 -47.96 17.02 -3.36
CA TRP A 59 -46.92 16.22 -4.00
C TRP A 59 -46.36 16.92 -5.25
N CYS A 60 -47.24 17.45 -6.11
CA CYS A 60 -46.84 18.25 -7.26
C CYS A 60 -46.10 19.53 -6.83
N GLU A 61 -46.57 20.22 -5.79
CA GLU A 61 -45.91 21.40 -5.22
C GLU A 61 -44.48 21.08 -4.79
N ALA A 62 -44.29 20.02 -3.99
CA ALA A 62 -42.97 19.61 -3.51
C ALA A 62 -42.02 19.22 -4.66
N LEU A 63 -42.54 18.56 -5.70
CA LEU A 63 -41.77 18.25 -6.91
C LEU A 63 -41.32 19.51 -7.64
N LEU A 64 -42.24 20.45 -7.89
CA LEU A 64 -41.94 21.70 -8.58
C LEU A 64 -41.01 22.60 -7.75
N ASP A 65 -41.18 22.65 -6.43
CA ASP A 65 -40.29 23.37 -5.52
C ASP A 65 -38.87 22.80 -5.54
N THR A 66 -38.72 21.46 -5.56
CA THR A 66 -37.41 20.79 -5.70
C THR A 66 -36.70 21.15 -7.02
N LEU A 67 -37.47 21.44 -8.07
CA LEU A 67 -36.96 21.91 -9.36
C LEU A 67 -36.71 23.43 -9.40
N ALA A 68 -37.02 24.16 -8.33
CA ALA A 68 -36.93 25.61 -8.22
C ALA A 68 -37.69 26.37 -9.33
N VAL A 69 -38.85 25.85 -9.74
CA VAL A 69 -39.66 26.49 -10.80
C VAL A 69 -40.76 27.41 -10.27
N LEU A 70 -41.08 27.32 -8.98
CA LEU A 70 -42.10 28.15 -8.31
C LEU A 70 -41.46 29.36 -7.61
N ASN A 71 -42.18 30.48 -7.63
CA ASN A 71 -41.81 31.67 -6.88
C ASN A 71 -42.06 31.47 -5.38
N ILE A 72 -40.99 31.54 -4.58
CA ILE A 72 -41.03 31.24 -3.14
C ILE A 72 -41.96 32.20 -2.38
N ASP A 73 -41.99 33.50 -2.73
CA ASP A 73 -42.82 34.48 -2.05
C ASP A 73 -44.32 34.25 -2.33
N ALA A 74 -44.65 33.87 -3.57
CA ALA A 74 -46.02 33.48 -3.94
C ALA A 74 -46.43 32.18 -3.23
N LEU A 75 -45.53 31.21 -3.19
CA LEU A 75 -45.75 29.92 -2.54
C LEU A 75 -46.05 30.09 -1.04
N GLN A 76 -45.32 30.97 -0.35
CA GLN A 76 -45.58 31.33 1.05
C GLN A 76 -46.96 31.96 1.28
N ARG A 77 -47.55 32.60 0.26
CA ARG A 77 -48.92 33.13 0.30
C ARG A 77 -49.98 32.10 -0.10
N GLY A 78 -49.59 30.86 -0.37
CA GLY A 78 -50.51 29.81 -0.83
C GLY A 78 -50.88 29.91 -2.30
N GLU A 79 -50.02 30.49 -3.13
CA GLU A 79 -50.22 30.65 -4.57
C GLU A 79 -49.11 29.97 -5.37
N TRP A 80 -49.48 29.33 -6.48
CA TRP A 80 -48.51 28.85 -7.46
C TRP A 80 -48.25 29.93 -8.50
N CYS A 81 -46.99 30.29 -8.69
CA CYS A 81 -46.54 31.21 -9.72
C CYS A 81 -45.20 30.70 -10.24
N PHE A 82 -45.05 30.57 -11.57
CA PHE A 82 -43.75 30.22 -12.14
C PHE A 82 -42.80 31.41 -12.07
N VAL A 83 -41.50 31.15 -11.89
CA VAL A 83 -40.47 32.21 -11.84
C VAL A 83 -40.10 32.77 -13.21
N SER A 84 -40.39 32.04 -14.28
CA SER A 84 -40.11 32.42 -15.67
C SER A 84 -40.79 31.47 -16.66
N PHE A 85 -40.79 31.81 -17.95
CA PHE A 85 -41.26 30.92 -19.02
C PHE A 85 -40.45 29.60 -19.10
N PRO A 86 -39.10 29.57 -19.04
CA PRO A 86 -38.35 28.31 -18.94
C PRO A 86 -38.74 27.44 -17.74
N ALA A 87 -39.05 28.07 -16.60
CA ALA A 87 -39.52 27.34 -15.41
C ALA A 87 -40.88 26.67 -15.64
N GLN A 88 -41.80 27.36 -16.33
CA GLN A 88 -43.05 26.77 -16.80
C GLN A 88 -42.79 25.59 -17.75
N LEU A 89 -41.89 25.72 -18.73
CA LEU A 89 -41.58 24.63 -19.66
C LEU A 89 -41.07 23.39 -18.92
N MET A 90 -40.20 23.56 -17.93
CA MET A 90 -39.71 22.46 -17.09
C MET A 90 -40.84 21.82 -16.27
N ALA A 91 -41.69 22.64 -15.64
CA ALA A 91 -42.85 22.17 -14.87
C ALA A 91 -43.80 21.33 -15.74
N LEU A 92 -44.15 21.85 -16.92
CA LEU A 92 -45.03 21.18 -17.87
C LEU A 92 -44.40 19.90 -18.42
N SER A 93 -43.09 19.88 -18.71
CA SER A 93 -42.38 18.67 -19.14
C SER A 93 -42.51 17.56 -18.10
N VAL A 94 -42.23 17.86 -16.82
CA VAL A 94 -42.29 16.89 -15.72
C VAL A 94 -43.70 16.41 -15.45
N LEU A 95 -44.66 17.32 -15.32
CA LEU A 95 -46.04 16.94 -15.03
C LEU A 95 -46.71 16.22 -16.21
N THR A 96 -46.42 16.62 -17.45
CA THR A 96 -46.93 15.91 -18.64
C THR A 96 -46.38 14.49 -18.68
N ALA A 97 -45.08 14.29 -18.44
CA ALA A 97 -44.48 12.96 -18.40
C ALA A 97 -45.06 12.07 -17.28
N LEU A 98 -45.47 12.65 -16.14
CA LEU A 98 -46.16 11.94 -15.06
C LEU A 98 -47.62 11.61 -15.38
N SER A 99 -48.25 12.39 -16.27
CA SER A 99 -49.65 12.24 -16.68
C SER A 99 -49.85 11.32 -17.88
N ASP A 100 -48.76 10.87 -18.51
CA ASP A 100 -48.77 10.06 -19.71
C ASP A 100 -48.01 8.74 -19.49
N SER A 101 -48.73 7.62 -19.59
CA SER A 101 -48.17 6.28 -19.39
C SER A 101 -47.12 5.90 -20.44
N ASP A 102 -47.07 6.58 -21.57
CA ASP A 102 -46.13 6.32 -22.66
C ASP A 102 -44.88 7.23 -22.62
N SER A 103 -44.92 8.31 -21.85
CA SER A 103 -43.81 9.26 -21.72
C SER A 103 -42.72 8.77 -20.78
N ARG A 104 -41.45 8.81 -21.21
CA ARG A 104 -40.26 8.48 -20.39
C ARG A 104 -39.14 9.46 -20.68
N TYR A 105 -38.36 9.82 -19.66
CA TYR A 105 -37.14 10.64 -19.82
C TYR A 105 -35.94 9.85 -20.35
N PHE A 106 -35.95 8.53 -20.17
CA PHE A 106 -34.87 7.64 -20.58
C PHE A 106 -35.44 6.43 -21.30
N GLU A 107 -34.66 5.81 -22.19
CA GLU A 107 -35.08 4.58 -22.85
C GLU A 107 -35.39 3.45 -21.84
N PRO A 108 -36.30 2.51 -22.16
CA PRO A 108 -36.53 1.34 -21.32
C PRO A 108 -35.23 0.61 -20.98
N ASN A 109 -35.07 0.18 -19.73
CA ASN A 109 -33.85 -0.45 -19.22
C ASN A 109 -32.59 0.44 -19.27
N PHE A 110 -32.73 1.77 -19.35
CA PHE A 110 -31.58 2.68 -19.30
C PHE A 110 -30.70 2.41 -18.08
N TRP A 111 -31.27 2.21 -16.88
CA TRP A 111 -30.53 2.00 -15.63
C TRP A 111 -30.06 0.55 -15.39
N ASN A 112 -30.31 -0.37 -16.32
CA ASN A 112 -29.79 -1.73 -16.20
C ASN A 112 -28.28 -1.73 -16.45
N THR A 113 -27.54 -2.43 -15.60
CA THR A 113 -26.07 -2.55 -15.64
C THR A 113 -25.58 -3.94 -16.04
N ARG A 114 -26.50 -4.90 -16.30
CA ARG A 114 -26.16 -6.24 -16.78
C ARG A 114 -25.89 -6.20 -18.28
N ASP A 115 -24.74 -6.71 -18.70
CA ASP A 115 -24.35 -6.91 -20.10
C ASP A 115 -24.44 -5.64 -20.97
N VAL A 116 -24.15 -4.48 -20.39
CA VAL A 116 -24.13 -3.19 -21.09
C VAL A 116 -22.72 -2.73 -21.41
N ASP A 117 -22.56 -2.03 -22.54
CA ASP A 117 -21.27 -1.45 -22.91
C ASP A 117 -20.84 -0.28 -22.00
N SER A 118 -19.55 0.07 -22.09
CA SER A 118 -18.95 1.13 -21.28
C SER A 118 -19.54 2.52 -21.57
N SER A 119 -20.03 2.77 -22.78
CA SER A 119 -20.60 4.07 -23.15
C SER A 119 -21.93 4.32 -22.42
N LYS A 120 -22.75 3.29 -22.26
CA LYS A 120 -24.00 3.37 -21.51
C LYS A 120 -23.74 3.59 -20.01
N LEU A 121 -22.75 2.90 -19.44
CA LEU A 121 -22.35 3.11 -18.05
C LEU A 121 -21.86 4.54 -17.79
N GLU A 122 -21.16 5.14 -18.75
CA GLU A 122 -20.72 6.53 -18.64
C GLU A 122 -21.89 7.52 -18.73
N ARG A 123 -22.84 7.31 -19.65
CA ARG A 123 -24.07 8.13 -19.70
C ARG A 123 -24.87 8.05 -18.39
N GLN A 124 -25.00 6.86 -17.80
CA GLN A 124 -25.63 6.71 -16.48
C GLN A 124 -24.86 7.48 -15.40
N ARG A 125 -23.52 7.41 -15.42
CA ARG A 125 -22.65 8.14 -14.50
C ARG A 125 -22.84 9.65 -14.63
N GLU A 126 -22.83 10.19 -15.84
CA GLU A 126 -22.99 11.63 -16.09
C GLU A 126 -24.32 12.16 -15.55
N VAL A 127 -25.42 11.44 -15.77
CA VAL A 127 -26.74 11.82 -15.26
C VAL A 127 -26.75 11.85 -13.74
N LEU A 128 -26.27 10.78 -13.09
CA LEU A 128 -26.23 10.70 -11.63
C LEU A 128 -25.28 11.74 -11.03
N GLN A 129 -24.12 11.95 -11.65
CA GLN A 129 -23.16 12.97 -11.27
C GLN A 129 -23.79 14.36 -11.32
N PHE A 130 -24.52 14.68 -12.39
CA PHE A 130 -25.21 15.96 -12.50
C PHE A 130 -26.26 16.14 -11.39
N ILE A 131 -27.15 15.16 -11.21
CA ILE A 131 -28.25 15.24 -10.25
C ILE A 131 -27.73 15.33 -8.81
N GLU A 132 -26.79 14.45 -8.43
CA GLU A 132 -26.33 14.36 -7.04
C GLU A 132 -25.43 15.54 -6.64
N ASN A 133 -24.60 16.07 -7.56
CA ASN A 133 -23.88 17.32 -7.29
C ASN A 133 -24.85 18.49 -7.09
N ARG A 134 -25.89 18.61 -7.93
CA ARG A 134 -26.92 19.65 -7.75
C ARG A 134 -27.64 19.51 -6.42
N ARG A 135 -28.07 18.29 -6.05
CA ARG A 135 -28.74 18.02 -4.78
C ARG A 135 -27.85 18.38 -3.58
N ASN A 136 -26.57 18.02 -3.64
CA ASN A 136 -25.62 18.32 -2.58
C ASN A 136 -25.32 19.83 -2.47
N ASP A 137 -24.94 20.46 -3.58
CA ASP A 137 -24.47 21.85 -3.60
C ASP A 137 -25.59 22.88 -3.36
N ARG A 138 -26.82 22.52 -3.73
CA ARG A 138 -28.00 23.41 -3.59
C ARG A 138 -28.84 23.11 -2.35
N HIS A 139 -28.42 22.17 -1.51
CA HIS A 139 -29.06 21.97 -0.23
C HIS A 139 -28.89 23.23 0.64
N LEU A 140 -30.00 23.85 1.06
CA LEU A 140 -30.00 25.16 1.73
C LEU A 140 -29.10 25.21 2.99
N LYS A 141 -29.02 24.10 3.73
CA LYS A 141 -28.19 23.98 4.93
C LYS A 141 -26.81 23.35 4.69
N GLN A 142 -26.47 23.02 3.43
CA GLN A 142 -25.25 22.27 3.06
C GLN A 142 -25.09 20.96 3.85
N GLN A 143 -26.21 20.27 4.07
CA GLN A 143 -26.35 19.07 4.90
C GLN A 143 -27.23 18.05 4.16
N ALA A 144 -26.98 17.87 2.86
CA ALA A 144 -27.66 16.82 2.12
C ALA A 144 -27.33 15.46 2.74
N GLU A 145 -28.36 14.65 2.99
CA GLU A 145 -28.16 13.29 3.48
C GLU A 145 -27.69 12.37 2.34
N PRO A 146 -26.78 11.43 2.63
CA PRO A 146 -26.31 10.46 1.65
C PRO A 146 -27.44 9.47 1.31
N VAL A 147 -27.44 9.02 0.06
CA VAL A 147 -28.37 7.99 -0.42
C VAL A 147 -27.68 6.66 -0.66
N ARG A 148 -26.37 6.61 -0.40
CA ARG A 148 -25.51 5.45 -0.60
C ARG A 148 -24.54 5.31 0.57
N TYR A 149 -24.32 4.06 0.98
CA TYR A 149 -23.45 3.72 2.09
C TYR A 149 -22.47 2.64 1.61
N ILE A 150 -21.21 2.76 2.00
CA ILE A 150 -20.16 1.81 1.64
C ILE A 150 -19.31 1.53 2.86
N HIS A 151 -19.05 0.26 3.08
CA HIS A 151 -18.16 -0.23 4.13
C HIS A 151 -16.92 -0.82 3.47
N VAL A 152 -15.74 -0.46 3.97
CA VAL A 152 -14.44 -0.78 3.36
C VAL A 152 -13.50 -1.30 4.43
N ALA A 153 -12.82 -2.39 4.13
CA ALA A 153 -11.68 -2.87 4.92
C ALA A 153 -10.39 -2.58 4.14
N TRP A 154 -9.44 -1.91 4.78
CA TRP A 154 -8.11 -1.67 4.25
C TRP A 154 -7.05 -2.33 5.13
N SER A 155 -6.02 -2.85 4.50
CA SER A 155 -4.84 -3.36 5.17
C SER A 155 -3.72 -2.32 5.18
N LEU A 156 -2.91 -2.36 6.22
CA LEU A 156 -1.69 -1.58 6.35
C LEU A 156 -0.53 -2.56 6.57
N ILE A 157 0.23 -2.76 5.49
CA ILE A 157 1.47 -3.54 5.49
C ILE A 157 2.62 -2.54 5.50
N LYS A 158 3.26 -2.36 6.66
CA LYS A 158 4.38 -1.43 6.87
C LYS A 158 5.69 -2.20 6.99
N HIS A 159 6.74 -1.71 6.34
CA HIS A 159 8.07 -2.28 6.48
C HIS A 159 9.15 -1.24 6.17
N GLU A 160 10.14 -1.10 7.05
CA GLU A 160 11.28 -0.17 6.91
C GLU A 160 10.87 1.26 6.54
N GLY A 161 9.85 1.79 7.22
CA GLY A 161 9.35 3.15 6.97
C GLY A 161 8.65 3.32 5.61
N LYS A 162 8.15 2.22 5.04
CA LYS A 162 7.32 2.23 3.82
C LYS A 162 6.02 1.48 4.05
N VAL A 163 5.00 1.82 3.27
CA VAL A 163 3.68 1.16 3.27
C VAL A 163 3.39 0.63 1.88
N LEU A 164 2.85 -0.58 1.80
CA LEU A 164 2.54 -1.25 0.54
C LEU A 164 1.21 -0.76 -0.04
N PHE A 165 1.22 -0.48 -1.34
CA PHE A 165 0.06 -0.03 -2.11
C PHE A 165 -0.17 -0.94 -3.31
N PHE A 166 -1.43 -1.02 -3.74
CA PHE A 166 -1.85 -1.75 -4.92
C PHE A 166 -2.46 -0.81 -5.96
N HIS A 167 -2.15 -1.05 -7.24
CA HIS A 167 -2.68 -0.28 -8.35
C HIS A 167 -4.12 -0.68 -8.66
N ARG A 168 -5.06 0.25 -8.50
CA ARG A 168 -6.49 -0.02 -8.70
C ARG A 168 -6.83 -0.28 -10.17
N GLU A 169 -7.81 -1.13 -10.41
CA GLU A 169 -8.25 -1.53 -11.76
C GLU A 169 -8.82 -0.38 -12.63
N ASP A 170 -9.33 0.69 -12.01
CA ASP A 170 -9.94 1.85 -12.67
C ASP A 170 -8.86 2.74 -13.36
N LYS A 171 -8.23 2.22 -14.42
CA LYS A 171 -7.14 2.85 -15.19
C LYS A 171 -7.49 4.20 -15.85
N THR A 172 -8.77 4.59 -15.89
CA THR A 172 -9.29 5.69 -16.72
C THR A 172 -10.22 6.65 -15.99
N ARG A 173 -10.00 6.95 -14.71
CA ARG A 173 -10.68 8.11 -14.11
C ARG A 173 -10.09 9.38 -14.71
N HIS A 174 -10.87 10.05 -15.57
CA HIS A 174 -10.54 11.35 -16.15
C HIS A 174 -10.49 12.48 -15.11
N GLU A 175 -10.86 12.21 -13.86
CA GLU A 175 -10.62 13.09 -12.71
C GLU A 175 -9.12 13.02 -12.36
N LYS A 176 -8.33 13.93 -12.96
CA LYS A 176 -6.87 14.11 -12.77
C LYS A 176 -6.39 14.17 -11.30
N ASN A 177 -7.31 14.28 -10.35
CA ASN A 177 -7.03 14.43 -8.92
C ASN A 177 -7.28 13.14 -8.10
N SER A 178 -7.83 12.08 -8.69
CA SER A 178 -8.01 10.81 -7.98
C SER A 178 -6.77 9.92 -8.15
N GLY A 179 -6.08 9.61 -7.04
CA GLY A 179 -4.94 8.71 -7.06
C GLY A 179 -5.31 7.30 -7.59
N ASN A 180 -4.32 6.60 -8.14
CA ASN A 180 -4.51 5.28 -8.77
C ASN A 180 -4.02 4.13 -7.89
N TYR A 181 -3.34 4.44 -6.78
CA TYR A 181 -2.79 3.45 -5.87
C TYR A 181 -3.53 3.54 -4.53
N GLY A 182 -4.17 2.46 -4.10
CA GLY A 182 -4.84 2.36 -2.80
C GLY A 182 -4.07 1.48 -1.82
N LEU A 183 -4.46 1.54 -0.55
CA LEU A 183 -4.15 0.45 0.38
C LEU A 183 -4.84 -0.82 -0.11
N ILE A 184 -4.19 -1.96 0.08
CA ILE A 184 -4.74 -3.28 -0.29
C ILE A 184 -6.00 -3.53 0.53
N GLY A 185 -7.09 -3.88 -0.13
CA GLY A 185 -8.39 -4.02 0.50
C GLY A 185 -9.54 -3.46 -0.33
N GLY A 186 -10.77 -3.72 0.12
CA GLY A 186 -11.94 -3.42 -0.68
C GLY A 186 -13.25 -3.37 0.08
N ARG A 187 -14.33 -3.45 -0.69
CA ARG A 187 -15.69 -3.17 -0.22
C ARG A 187 -16.33 -4.44 0.33
N VAL A 188 -17.02 -4.30 1.45
CA VAL A 188 -17.86 -5.37 2.00
C VAL A 188 -18.95 -5.71 0.97
N ASN A 189 -19.11 -7.00 0.70
CA ASN A 189 -20.16 -7.54 -0.15
C ASN A 189 -20.99 -8.59 0.61
N GLN A 190 -22.05 -9.10 -0.01
CA GLN A 190 -22.99 -10.04 0.63
C GLN A 190 -22.38 -11.38 1.05
N ASN A 191 -21.26 -11.79 0.44
CA ASN A 191 -20.57 -13.04 0.72
C ASN A 191 -19.69 -12.94 1.97
N ASP A 192 -19.29 -11.72 2.35
CA ASP A 192 -18.44 -11.48 3.53
C ASP A 192 -19.21 -11.67 4.86
N PHE A 193 -20.54 -11.81 4.81
CA PHE A 193 -21.41 -12.08 5.97
C PHE A 193 -21.48 -13.57 6.30
N ILE A 194 -20.40 -14.11 6.85
CA ILE A 194 -20.31 -15.50 7.33
C ILE A 194 -21.14 -15.66 8.62
N GLY A 195 -21.98 -16.70 8.68
CA GLY A 195 -22.78 -17.00 9.89
C GLY A 195 -23.86 -15.97 10.23
N PHE A 196 -24.25 -15.11 9.28
CA PHE A 196 -25.25 -14.07 9.52
C PHE A 196 -26.66 -14.64 9.74
N ASN A 197 -27.29 -14.28 10.86
CA ASN A 197 -28.58 -14.79 11.33
C ASN A 197 -29.81 -14.13 10.65
N GLY A 198 -29.70 -13.72 9.40
CA GLY A 198 -30.78 -13.07 8.65
C GLY A 198 -30.83 -13.52 7.19
N ASP A 199 -31.91 -13.16 6.51
CA ASP A 199 -32.11 -13.47 5.09
C ASP A 199 -31.33 -12.53 4.16
N SER A 200 -31.43 -12.79 2.85
CA SER A 200 -30.76 -11.96 1.84
C SER A 200 -31.26 -10.51 1.82
N GLN A 201 -32.53 -10.28 2.17
CA GLN A 201 -33.10 -8.93 2.21
C GLN A 201 -32.51 -8.13 3.38
N ALA A 202 -32.36 -8.75 4.54
CA ALA A 202 -31.71 -8.16 5.71
C ALA A 202 -30.24 -7.81 5.42
N LYS A 203 -29.48 -8.71 4.76
CA LYS A 203 -28.10 -8.43 4.33
C LYS A 203 -28.00 -7.20 3.43
N LEU A 204 -28.86 -7.12 2.40
CA LEU A 204 -28.84 -6.00 1.45
C LEU A 204 -29.22 -4.67 2.12
N ARG A 205 -30.22 -4.67 3.01
CA ARG A 205 -30.59 -3.48 3.80
C ARG A 205 -29.44 -3.03 4.68
N LEU A 206 -28.76 -3.97 5.32
CA LEU A 206 -27.63 -3.67 6.19
C LEU A 206 -26.46 -3.06 5.40
N LEU A 207 -26.07 -3.67 4.28
CA LEU A 207 -25.06 -3.14 3.35
C LEU A 207 -25.37 -1.71 2.86
N GLN A 208 -26.65 -1.36 2.77
CA GLN A 208 -27.15 -0.03 2.36
C GLN A 208 -27.48 0.88 3.55
N SER A 209 -26.85 0.67 4.71
CA SER A 209 -27.11 1.46 5.91
C SER A 209 -25.83 1.99 6.56
N ALA A 210 -26.02 2.88 7.53
CA ALA A 210 -24.95 3.41 8.39
C ALA A 210 -24.65 2.53 9.63
N ASP A 211 -25.26 1.35 9.76
CA ASP A 211 -25.07 0.46 10.90
C ASP A 211 -23.71 -0.26 10.87
N ARG A 212 -22.69 0.44 11.36
CA ARG A 212 -21.31 -0.06 11.42
C ARG A 212 -21.16 -1.25 12.36
N THR A 213 -21.89 -1.26 13.47
CA THR A 213 -21.75 -2.29 14.51
C THR A 213 -22.14 -3.66 13.97
N SER A 214 -23.25 -3.73 13.24
CA SER A 214 -23.72 -4.96 12.62
C SER A 214 -22.86 -5.41 11.42
N ILE A 215 -22.08 -4.50 10.82
CA ILE A 215 -21.18 -4.78 9.69
C ILE A 215 -19.78 -5.19 10.12
N GLN A 216 -19.35 -4.81 11.33
CA GLN A 216 -18.00 -5.04 11.83
C GLN A 216 -17.48 -6.48 11.63
N PRO A 217 -18.27 -7.55 11.87
CA PRO A 217 -17.79 -8.91 11.62
C PRO A 217 -17.45 -9.17 10.14
N ALA A 218 -18.20 -8.59 9.20
CA ALA A 218 -17.98 -8.76 7.78
C ALA A 218 -16.75 -8.00 7.27
N LEU A 219 -16.30 -6.95 7.95
CA LEU A 219 -15.08 -6.21 7.57
C LEU A 219 -13.81 -7.07 7.71
N ALA A 220 -13.76 -7.94 8.74
CA ALA A 220 -12.65 -8.87 8.90
C ALA A 220 -12.60 -9.91 7.76
N GLU A 221 -13.76 -10.45 7.37
CA GLU A 221 -13.85 -11.39 6.23
C GLU A 221 -13.56 -10.71 4.90
N THR A 222 -13.99 -9.45 4.75
CA THR A 222 -13.64 -8.60 3.59
C THR A 222 -12.13 -8.44 3.49
N LEU A 223 -11.45 -8.10 4.59
CA LEU A 223 -9.98 -7.98 4.61
C LEU A 223 -9.31 -9.28 4.15
N LYS A 224 -9.78 -10.43 4.65
CA LYS A 224 -9.22 -11.74 4.30
C LYS A 224 -9.36 -12.05 2.82
N ARG A 225 -10.56 -11.83 2.27
CA ARG A 225 -10.85 -12.03 0.85
C ARG A 225 -9.98 -11.13 -0.02
N GLU A 226 -9.89 -9.84 0.30
CA GLU A 226 -9.16 -8.87 -0.53
C GLU A 226 -7.64 -9.09 -0.47
N LEU A 227 -7.07 -9.46 0.68
CA LEU A 227 -5.66 -9.84 0.78
C LEU A 227 -5.35 -11.11 -0.02
N LEU A 228 -6.27 -12.07 -0.06
CA LEU A 228 -6.12 -13.24 -0.91
C LEU A 228 -6.21 -12.90 -2.41
N GLU A 229 -7.21 -12.08 -2.79
CA GLU A 229 -7.47 -11.70 -4.19
C GLU A 229 -6.39 -10.78 -4.78
N GLU A 230 -5.96 -9.74 -4.05
CA GLU A 230 -5.04 -8.72 -4.57
C GLU A 230 -3.56 -9.10 -4.40
N VAL A 231 -3.20 -9.82 -3.33
CA VAL A 231 -1.79 -10.16 -3.03
C VAL A 231 -1.51 -11.64 -2.81
N GLY A 232 -2.51 -12.51 -2.75
CA GLY A 232 -2.33 -13.96 -2.56
C GLY A 232 -1.98 -14.37 -1.12
N LEU A 233 -2.20 -13.49 -0.14
CA LEU A 233 -1.89 -13.80 1.26
C LEU A 233 -3.03 -14.61 1.90
N GLU A 234 -2.68 -15.75 2.50
CA GLU A 234 -3.62 -16.64 3.20
C GLU A 234 -3.62 -16.34 4.70
N TYR A 235 -4.81 -16.19 5.27
CA TYR A 235 -4.99 -15.87 6.69
C TYR A 235 -4.50 -17.03 7.58
N GLU A 236 -3.88 -16.71 8.72
CA GLU A 236 -3.21 -17.64 9.67
C GLU A 236 -1.95 -18.35 9.15
N GLN A 237 -1.82 -18.54 7.84
CA GLN A 237 -0.57 -19.05 7.23
C GLN A 237 0.43 -17.93 6.98
N HIS A 238 0.02 -16.90 6.22
CA HIS A 238 0.88 -15.81 5.81
C HIS A 238 0.81 -14.61 6.75
N TYR A 239 -0.33 -14.41 7.43
CA TYR A 239 -0.49 -13.24 8.28
C TYR A 239 -1.56 -13.40 9.36
N LEU A 240 -1.43 -12.56 10.37
CA LEU A 240 -2.46 -12.17 11.31
C LEU A 240 -2.74 -10.67 11.13
N PHE A 241 -3.80 -10.18 11.77
CA PHE A 241 -4.12 -8.76 11.73
C PHE A 241 -4.81 -8.30 13.00
N ARG A 242 -4.73 -6.99 13.24
CA ARG A 242 -5.48 -6.31 14.31
C ARG A 242 -6.06 -5.00 13.82
N PRO A 243 -7.19 -4.55 14.37
CA PRO A 243 -7.70 -3.21 14.08
C PRO A 243 -6.63 -2.17 14.42
N TRP A 244 -6.37 -1.27 13.49
CA TRP A 244 -5.54 -0.09 13.74
C TRP A 244 -6.40 1.14 13.93
N ARG A 245 -7.35 1.37 13.02
CA ARG A 245 -8.13 2.61 13.03
C ARG A 245 -9.46 2.49 12.27
N ALA A 246 -10.53 2.82 12.96
CA ALA A 246 -11.82 3.15 12.37
C ALA A 246 -11.82 4.62 11.95
N LEU A 247 -11.95 4.92 10.67
CA LEU A 247 -11.96 6.32 10.21
C LEU A 247 -13.30 7.00 10.55
N LYS A 248 -13.24 8.33 10.71
CA LYS A 248 -14.41 9.22 10.65
C LYS A 248 -15.16 8.95 9.33
N PRO A 249 -16.52 9.00 9.33
CA PRO A 249 -17.27 8.84 8.09
C PRO A 249 -16.77 9.84 7.04
N TYR A 250 -16.44 9.32 5.86
CA TYR A 250 -15.98 10.15 4.75
C TYR A 250 -17.13 10.31 3.76
N ARG A 251 -17.61 11.54 3.59
CA ARG A 251 -18.77 11.87 2.74
C ARG A 251 -18.30 12.54 1.45
N GLN A 252 -18.69 11.99 0.31
CA GLN A 252 -18.39 12.58 -1.00
C GLN A 252 -19.42 12.19 -2.05
N VAL A 253 -19.72 13.10 -2.98
CA VAL A 253 -20.38 12.74 -4.24
C VAL A 253 -19.36 12.00 -5.10
N GLN A 254 -19.42 10.67 -5.07
CA GLN A 254 -18.46 9.82 -5.75
C GLN A 254 -19.07 8.44 -6.09
N GLY A 255 -18.46 7.76 -7.06
CA GLY A 255 -18.78 6.37 -7.38
C GLY A 255 -18.04 5.93 -8.63
N ALA A 256 -17.76 4.63 -8.71
CA ALA A 256 -17.22 4.02 -9.92
C ALA A 256 -18.38 3.68 -10.88
N LYS A 257 -18.16 3.93 -12.18
CA LYS A 257 -19.14 3.66 -13.24
C LYS A 257 -20.49 4.30 -12.89
N SER A 258 -21.59 3.57 -13.05
CA SER A 258 -22.95 4.05 -12.82
C SER A 258 -23.41 4.10 -11.36
N ASN A 259 -22.49 4.06 -10.39
CA ASN A 259 -22.82 4.10 -8.95
C ASN A 259 -22.54 5.47 -8.31
N HIS A 260 -22.65 6.55 -9.06
CA HIS A 260 -22.25 7.89 -8.59
C HIS A 260 -23.35 8.51 -7.73
N ALA A 261 -23.08 8.80 -6.46
CA ALA A 261 -24.03 9.49 -5.58
C ALA A 261 -23.35 10.12 -4.38
N LEU A 262 -24.04 11.00 -3.65
CA LEU A 262 -23.61 11.39 -2.32
C LEU A 262 -23.56 10.15 -1.43
N THR A 263 -22.36 9.76 -1.08
CA THR A 263 -22.03 8.49 -0.44
C THR A 263 -21.33 8.72 0.88
N ASP A 264 -21.75 8.00 1.92
CA ASP A 264 -21.00 7.86 3.16
C ASP A 264 -20.13 6.59 3.11
N TYR A 265 -18.82 6.80 3.27
CA TYR A 265 -17.83 5.75 3.34
C TYR A 265 -17.44 5.51 4.79
N PHE A 266 -17.46 4.24 5.18
CA PHE A 266 -17.07 3.73 6.48
C PHE A 266 -15.86 2.83 6.28
N LEU A 267 -14.68 3.31 6.68
CA LEU A 267 -13.43 2.62 6.44
C LEU A 267 -12.84 2.14 7.76
N GLU A 268 -12.51 0.86 7.81
CA GLU A 268 -11.75 0.24 8.89
C GLU A 268 -10.38 -0.15 8.34
N ILE A 269 -9.32 0.27 9.03
CA ILE A 269 -7.94 -0.06 8.67
C ILE A 269 -7.37 -1.05 9.67
N PHE A 270 -6.78 -2.12 9.16
CA PHE A 270 -6.17 -3.18 9.92
C PHE A 270 -4.65 -3.16 9.73
N ALA A 271 -3.90 -3.24 10.83
CA ALA A 271 -2.47 -3.48 10.77
C ALA A 271 -2.23 -4.97 10.52
N ILE A 272 -1.37 -5.29 9.55
CA ILE A 272 -1.03 -6.66 9.19
C ILE A 272 0.27 -7.06 9.89
N GLU A 273 0.28 -8.26 10.44
CA GLU A 273 1.44 -8.91 11.05
C GLU A 273 1.76 -10.16 10.21
N LEU A 274 2.84 -10.11 9.45
CA LEU A 274 3.29 -11.17 8.56
C LEU A 274 4.02 -12.25 9.34
N THR A 275 3.74 -13.50 9.01
CA THR A 275 4.61 -14.63 9.37
C THR A 275 5.88 -14.59 8.51
N LEU A 276 6.90 -15.39 8.85
CA LEU A 276 8.08 -15.53 7.98
C LEU A 276 7.68 -15.96 6.56
N GLU A 277 6.84 -16.98 6.49
CA GLU A 277 6.31 -17.53 5.24
C GLU A 277 5.58 -16.45 4.43
N GLY A 278 4.69 -15.68 5.06
CA GLY A 278 3.99 -14.59 4.39
C GLY A 278 4.88 -13.43 3.97
N PHE A 279 5.90 -13.10 4.76
CA PHE A 279 6.88 -12.07 4.38
C PHE A 279 7.68 -12.50 3.15
N CYS A 280 8.24 -13.71 3.16
CA CYS A 280 8.99 -14.29 2.05
C CYS A 280 8.15 -14.35 0.77
N TYR A 281 6.92 -14.85 0.88
CA TYR A 281 5.95 -14.88 -0.23
C TYR A 281 5.68 -13.48 -0.79
N LEU A 282 5.43 -12.50 0.08
CA LEU A 282 5.13 -11.13 -0.33
C LEU A 282 6.30 -10.46 -1.04
N GLN A 283 7.54 -10.67 -0.59
CA GLN A 283 8.73 -10.09 -1.22
C GLN A 283 8.93 -10.61 -2.65
N GLN A 284 8.71 -11.91 -2.87
CA GLN A 284 8.70 -12.49 -4.21
C GLN A 284 7.59 -11.86 -5.06
N LYS A 285 6.37 -11.81 -4.53
CA LYS A 285 5.20 -11.24 -5.21
C LYS A 285 5.42 -9.79 -5.66
N ILE A 286 6.02 -8.95 -4.82
CA ILE A 286 6.34 -7.54 -5.13
C ILE A 286 7.36 -7.43 -6.26
N THR A 287 8.31 -8.36 -6.35
CA THR A 287 9.31 -8.38 -7.42
C THR A 287 8.66 -8.71 -8.77
N GLU A 288 7.64 -9.57 -8.75
CA GLU A 288 6.95 -10.06 -9.96
C GLU A 288 5.80 -9.14 -10.40
N ASP A 289 5.06 -8.56 -9.46
CA ASP A 289 3.85 -7.78 -9.72
C ASP A 289 4.09 -6.26 -9.65
N LYS A 290 4.11 -5.62 -10.82
CA LYS A 290 4.27 -4.17 -10.98
C LYS A 290 3.11 -3.33 -10.42
N GLN A 291 1.98 -3.96 -10.07
CA GLN A 291 0.85 -3.28 -9.43
C GLN A 291 1.15 -2.97 -7.96
N LEU A 292 2.06 -3.71 -7.33
CA LEU A 292 2.48 -3.51 -5.96
C LEU A 292 3.64 -2.53 -5.88
N VAL A 293 3.49 -1.51 -5.03
CA VAL A 293 4.48 -0.45 -4.89
C VAL A 293 4.62 0.01 -3.45
N TRP A 294 5.85 0.28 -3.05
CA TRP A 294 6.15 0.87 -1.75
C TRP A 294 6.07 2.40 -1.80
N PHE A 295 5.36 2.98 -0.84
CA PHE A 295 5.39 4.43 -0.55
C PHE A 295 6.14 4.64 0.76
N SER A 296 7.17 5.50 0.77
CA SER A 296 7.76 5.94 2.05
C SER A 296 6.76 6.73 2.89
N LEU A 297 7.01 6.86 4.21
CA LEU A 297 6.13 7.65 5.08
C LEU A 297 6.02 9.12 4.66
N ASP A 298 7.08 9.69 4.07
CA ASP A 298 7.05 11.03 3.48
C ASP A 298 6.15 11.09 2.24
N GLU A 299 6.25 10.09 1.35
CA GLU A 299 5.40 10.00 0.16
C GLU A 299 3.93 9.74 0.51
N MET A 300 3.67 8.99 1.58
CA MET A 300 2.35 8.80 2.18
C MET A 300 1.74 10.12 2.64
N ALA A 301 2.52 10.93 3.37
CA ALA A 301 2.09 12.25 3.84
C ALA A 301 1.78 13.20 2.67
N GLN A 302 2.62 13.17 1.63
CA GLN A 302 2.47 13.98 0.42
C GLN A 302 1.37 13.46 -0.53
N GLY A 303 1.04 12.18 -0.47
CA GLY A 303 0.10 11.51 -1.37
C GLY A 303 0.64 11.21 -2.76
N ARG A 304 1.96 11.32 -2.95
CA ARG A 304 2.61 11.08 -4.23
C ARG A 304 4.04 10.61 -4.05
N THR A 305 4.47 9.65 -4.87
CA THR A 305 5.86 9.22 -4.95
C THR A 305 6.70 10.13 -5.83
N ARG A 306 8.03 10.04 -5.70
CA ARG A 306 8.97 10.80 -6.56
C ARG A 306 8.84 10.48 -8.05
N ASP A 307 8.47 9.24 -8.40
CA ASP A 307 8.22 8.81 -9.79
C ASP A 307 6.79 9.12 -10.27
N GLY A 308 5.98 9.78 -9.44
CA GLY A 308 4.72 10.40 -9.84
C GLY A 308 3.45 9.59 -9.57
N LYS A 309 3.54 8.41 -8.96
CA LYS A 309 2.40 7.60 -8.53
C LYS A 309 1.63 8.33 -7.43
N THR A 310 0.30 8.37 -7.52
CA THR A 310 -0.55 9.15 -6.60
C THR A 310 -1.41 8.22 -5.76
N ALA A 311 -1.43 8.45 -4.45
CA ALA A 311 -2.16 7.64 -3.48
C ALA A 311 -3.65 8.04 -3.41
N PHE A 312 -4.52 7.04 -3.26
CA PHE A 312 -5.96 7.17 -3.08
C PHE A 312 -6.32 6.99 -1.61
N ILE A 313 -5.94 7.96 -0.77
CA ILE A 313 -6.12 7.90 0.69
C ILE A 313 -6.68 9.20 1.27
N GLU A 314 -7.49 9.93 0.49
CA GLU A 314 -8.10 11.20 0.92
C GLU A 314 -8.92 11.04 2.21
N ALA A 315 -9.66 9.94 2.34
CA ALA A 315 -10.39 9.62 3.57
C ALA A 315 -9.48 9.54 4.80
N LEU A 316 -8.26 9.00 4.63
CA LEU A 316 -7.26 8.95 5.70
C LEU A 316 -6.74 10.35 6.05
N TYR A 317 -6.49 11.21 5.06
CA TYR A 317 -6.11 12.60 5.33
C TYR A 317 -7.18 13.36 6.11
N LYS A 318 -8.45 13.24 5.69
CA LYS A 318 -9.58 13.87 6.39
C LYS A 318 -9.76 13.38 7.80
N ASP A 319 -9.49 12.10 8.06
CA ASP A 319 -9.55 11.56 9.41
C ASP A 319 -8.56 12.26 10.37
N PHE A 320 -7.38 12.61 9.86
CA PHE A 320 -6.36 13.41 10.54
C PHE A 320 -6.56 14.92 10.38
N ASP A 321 -7.76 15.38 10.00
CA ASP A 321 -8.10 16.80 9.80
C ASP A 321 -7.12 17.50 8.82
N ASP A 322 -6.73 16.79 7.76
CA ASP A 322 -5.73 17.17 6.74
C ASP A 322 -4.31 17.42 7.29
N ASN A 323 -4.03 17.07 8.55
CA ASN A 323 -2.71 17.21 9.17
C ASN A 323 -1.78 16.04 8.78
N ARG A 324 -0.98 16.27 7.73
CA ARG A 324 -0.07 15.27 7.15
C ARG A 324 1.04 14.82 8.09
N GLU A 325 1.54 15.71 8.95
CA GLU A 325 2.57 15.37 9.94
C GLU A 325 2.03 14.45 11.04
N ARG A 326 0.77 14.65 11.47
CA ARG A 326 0.13 13.73 12.42
C ARG A 326 -0.10 12.34 11.82
N LEU A 327 -0.50 12.27 10.55
CA LEU A 327 -0.59 10.99 9.84
C LEU A 327 0.77 10.31 9.80
N LYS A 328 1.82 11.03 9.38
CA LYS A 328 3.18 10.50 9.32
C LYS A 328 3.64 9.97 10.68
N ALA A 329 3.45 10.74 11.75
CA ALA A 329 3.81 10.31 13.10
C ALA A 329 3.03 9.06 13.57
N ALA A 330 1.74 8.97 13.24
CA ALA A 330 0.93 7.79 13.57
C ALA A 330 1.36 6.54 12.78
N LEU A 331 1.83 6.71 11.55
CA LEU A 331 2.40 5.63 10.75
C LEU A 331 3.81 5.23 11.24
N ASP A 332 4.59 6.18 11.74
CA ASP A 332 5.93 5.94 12.28
C ASP A 332 5.88 5.13 13.59
N ASP A 333 4.91 5.45 14.46
CA ASP A 333 4.64 4.74 15.72
C ASP A 333 4.09 3.32 15.52
N LEU A 334 3.58 3.02 14.32
CA LEU A 334 3.11 1.67 14.00
C LEU A 334 4.31 0.73 13.80
N ASP A 335 4.27 -0.44 14.42
CA ASP A 335 5.28 -1.48 14.21
C ASP A 335 5.36 -1.92 12.74
N ASP A 336 6.53 -2.37 12.31
CA ASP A 336 6.67 -3.07 11.04
C ASP A 336 5.88 -4.39 11.05
N SER A 337 5.24 -4.69 9.93
CA SER A 337 4.47 -5.89 9.68
C SER A 337 5.31 -7.16 9.75
N PHE A 338 6.63 -7.07 9.54
CA PHE A 338 7.56 -8.19 9.78
C PHE A 338 8.75 -7.69 10.59
N LYS A 339 9.12 -8.44 11.65
CA LYS A 339 10.25 -8.12 12.52
C LYS A 339 11.37 -9.14 12.31
N THR A 340 12.49 -8.68 11.78
CA THR A 340 13.63 -9.56 11.45
C THR A 340 14.29 -10.16 12.69
N ASN A 341 14.46 -9.40 13.78
CA ASN A 341 15.01 -9.82 15.08
C ASN A 341 16.11 -10.91 15.02
N TYR A 342 17.34 -10.55 14.63
CA TYR A 342 18.48 -11.45 14.74
C TYR A 342 18.74 -11.85 16.20
N LEU A 343 18.96 -13.14 16.43
CA LEU A 343 19.11 -13.74 17.77
C LEU A 343 20.50 -13.51 18.38
N ASN A 344 21.53 -13.28 17.55
CA ASN A 344 22.89 -13.06 18.01
C ASN A 344 23.59 -11.88 17.32
N CYS A 345 24.64 -11.35 17.95
CA CYS A 345 25.45 -10.21 17.50
C CYS A 345 24.64 -9.08 16.86
N GLN A 346 24.00 -8.25 17.68
CA GLN A 346 23.27 -7.07 17.17
C GLN A 346 24.16 -5.81 17.07
N ASP A 347 25.35 -5.83 17.69
CA ASP A 347 26.27 -4.67 17.75
C ASP A 347 27.63 -4.99 17.09
N PRO A 348 27.83 -4.59 15.81
CA PRO A 348 29.07 -4.86 15.08
C PRO A 348 30.30 -4.13 15.66
N ALA A 349 30.10 -3.15 16.55
CA ALA A 349 31.22 -2.50 17.26
C ALA A 349 31.76 -3.35 18.41
N LYS A 350 30.96 -4.30 18.93
CA LYS A 350 31.32 -5.11 20.10
C LYS A 350 31.67 -6.55 19.77
N TYR A 351 31.22 -7.06 18.64
CA TYR A 351 31.35 -8.47 18.35
C TYR A 351 31.49 -8.73 16.85
N ARG A 352 32.30 -9.71 16.49
CA ARG A 352 32.62 -10.10 15.12
C ARG A 352 32.73 -11.60 15.00
N ILE A 353 32.44 -12.10 13.82
CA ILE A 353 32.60 -13.50 13.43
C ILE A 353 33.41 -13.53 12.15
N VAL A 354 34.38 -14.43 12.10
CA VAL A 354 35.32 -14.56 10.99
C VAL A 354 35.27 -15.98 10.50
N LEU A 355 34.82 -16.13 9.26
CA LEU A 355 34.69 -17.42 8.61
C LEU A 355 35.97 -17.74 7.82
N PRO A 356 36.56 -18.93 8.04
CA PRO A 356 37.79 -19.34 7.40
C PRO A 356 37.58 -19.71 5.93
N GLU A 357 38.66 -19.80 5.16
CA GLU A 357 38.61 -20.28 3.77
C GLU A 357 38.46 -21.81 3.69
N ASN A 358 39.02 -22.54 4.65
CA ASN A 358 39.04 -24.01 4.66
C ASN A 358 38.94 -24.58 6.08
N GLU A 359 38.59 -25.86 6.17
CA GLU A 359 38.35 -26.59 7.43
C GLU A 359 39.59 -26.68 8.36
N SER A 360 40.80 -26.44 7.85
CA SER A 360 42.02 -26.47 8.68
C SER A 360 42.21 -25.22 9.55
N GLN A 361 41.41 -24.18 9.29
CA GLN A 361 41.41 -22.93 10.04
C GLN A 361 40.16 -22.83 10.93
N PRO A 362 40.29 -22.36 12.17
CA PRO A 362 39.13 -22.23 13.05
C PRO A 362 38.27 -21.03 12.67
N ILE A 363 36.96 -21.16 12.87
CA ILE A 363 36.07 -20.01 12.96
C ILE A 363 36.47 -19.19 14.18
N CYS A 364 36.59 -17.87 14.03
CA CYS A 364 36.93 -16.99 15.15
C CYS A 364 35.77 -16.06 15.46
N ALA A 365 35.49 -15.83 16.74
CA ALA A 365 34.50 -14.86 17.16
C ALA A 365 34.89 -14.12 18.45
N GLY A 366 34.29 -12.95 18.68
CA GLY A 366 34.53 -12.12 19.85
C GLY A 366 34.65 -10.64 19.53
N ALA A 367 35.16 -9.87 20.50
CA ALA A 367 35.32 -8.43 20.32
C ALA A 367 36.36 -8.10 19.24
N PRO A 368 36.22 -6.99 18.50
CA PRO A 368 37.18 -6.58 17.48
C PRO A 368 38.64 -6.57 17.98
N GLY A 369 39.50 -7.38 17.37
CA GLY A 369 40.91 -7.53 17.73
C GLY A 369 41.19 -8.45 18.94
N LYS A 370 40.16 -9.09 19.49
CA LYS A 370 40.22 -10.11 20.54
C LYS A 370 39.39 -11.35 20.17
N GLU A 371 39.22 -11.58 18.88
CA GLU A 371 38.52 -12.76 18.37
C GLU A 371 39.31 -14.02 18.75
N SER A 372 38.61 -15.05 19.24
CA SER A 372 39.19 -16.35 19.60
C SER A 372 38.55 -17.46 18.78
N ALA A 373 39.29 -18.56 18.58
CA ALA A 373 38.76 -19.75 17.93
C ALA A 373 37.53 -20.28 18.69
N ILE A 374 36.47 -20.57 17.95
CA ILE A 374 35.30 -21.30 18.45
C ILE A 374 35.68 -22.78 18.50
N ASP A 375 35.34 -23.44 19.61
CA ASP A 375 35.52 -24.89 19.77
C ASP A 375 34.43 -25.65 19.02
N LEU A 376 34.55 -25.67 17.69
CA LEU A 376 33.65 -26.38 16.79
C LEU A 376 34.43 -26.87 15.57
N SER A 377 34.40 -28.19 15.34
CA SER A 377 34.98 -28.80 14.15
C SER A 377 33.91 -28.91 13.08
N LEU A 378 34.11 -28.24 11.94
CA LEU A 378 33.31 -28.41 10.74
C LEU A 378 34.13 -29.14 9.68
N ASP A 379 33.48 -30.03 8.94
CA ASP A 379 34.04 -30.53 7.70
C ASP A 379 33.90 -29.49 6.58
N GLN A 380 34.57 -29.73 5.47
CA GLN A 380 34.57 -28.84 4.31
C GLN A 380 33.16 -28.63 3.74
N SER A 381 32.26 -29.62 3.86
CA SER A 381 30.87 -29.50 3.39
C SER A 381 30.08 -28.51 4.24
N SER A 382 30.10 -28.69 5.56
CA SER A 382 29.44 -27.83 6.54
C SER A 382 29.98 -26.41 6.52
N LEU A 383 31.31 -26.25 6.36
CA LEU A 383 31.93 -24.94 6.18
C LEU A 383 31.46 -24.27 4.88
N SER A 384 31.39 -25.02 3.78
CA SER A 384 30.91 -24.52 2.49
C SER A 384 29.46 -24.02 2.57
N LEU A 385 28.59 -24.69 3.33
CA LEU A 385 27.22 -24.23 3.60
C LEU A 385 27.20 -22.96 4.44
N LEU A 386 27.96 -22.92 5.54
CA LEU A 386 28.04 -21.76 6.42
C LEU A 386 28.53 -20.51 5.66
N LEU A 387 29.53 -20.67 4.79
CA LEU A 387 30.02 -19.61 3.91
C LEU A 387 28.93 -19.13 2.95
N GLY A 388 28.10 -20.04 2.43
CA GLY A 388 26.94 -19.71 1.60
C GLY A 388 25.89 -18.90 2.36
N LEU A 389 25.48 -19.36 3.55
CA LEU A 389 24.52 -18.65 4.41
C LEU A 389 25.03 -17.26 4.79
N ALA A 390 26.31 -17.15 5.14
CA ALA A 390 26.95 -15.89 5.46
C ALA A 390 27.04 -14.95 4.26
N ALA A 391 27.34 -15.47 3.07
CA ALA A 391 27.40 -14.68 1.85
C ALA A 391 26.01 -14.11 1.51
N HIS A 392 24.97 -14.93 1.64
CA HIS A 392 23.59 -14.49 1.46
C HIS A 392 23.15 -13.46 2.51
N LEU A 393 23.45 -13.68 3.79
CA LEU A 393 23.20 -12.71 4.86
C LEU A 393 23.84 -11.34 4.58
N ARG A 394 25.02 -11.36 3.94
CA ARG A 394 25.77 -10.17 3.52
C ARG A 394 25.31 -9.56 2.19
N GLU A 395 24.23 -10.09 1.62
CA GLU A 395 23.64 -9.70 0.34
C GLU A 395 24.61 -9.85 -0.84
N PHE A 396 25.51 -10.84 -0.78
CA PHE A 396 26.43 -11.10 -1.88
C PHE A 396 25.70 -11.81 -3.03
N SER A 397 25.96 -11.36 -4.26
CA SER A 397 25.35 -11.95 -5.45
C SER A 397 25.96 -13.32 -5.79
N PHE A 398 25.09 -14.29 -6.10
CA PHE A 398 25.48 -15.60 -6.62
C PHE A 398 25.40 -15.61 -8.15
N VAL A 399 26.42 -16.14 -8.82
CA VAL A 399 26.49 -16.26 -10.29
C VAL A 399 25.84 -17.57 -10.76
N GLU A 400 26.10 -18.64 -10.00
CA GLU A 400 25.55 -19.98 -10.24
C GLU A 400 24.92 -20.44 -8.93
N LYS A 401 23.64 -20.09 -8.73
CA LYS A 401 22.88 -20.44 -7.52
C LYS A 401 22.31 -21.85 -7.65
N ASP A 402 22.29 -22.61 -6.56
CA ASP A 402 21.54 -23.87 -6.49
C ASP A 402 20.07 -23.63 -6.88
N THR A 403 19.49 -24.52 -7.69
CA THR A 403 18.12 -24.36 -8.18
C THR A 403 17.07 -24.69 -7.11
N SER A 404 17.44 -25.50 -6.12
CA SER A 404 16.56 -25.95 -5.02
C SER A 404 16.31 -24.90 -3.93
N ILE A 405 16.80 -23.67 -4.12
CA ILE A 405 16.70 -22.61 -3.11
C ILE A 405 16.07 -21.33 -3.63
N ALA A 406 15.38 -20.60 -2.76
CA ALA A 406 15.00 -19.21 -2.95
C ALA A 406 15.67 -18.33 -1.89
N LEU A 407 16.24 -17.21 -2.35
CA LEU A 407 16.96 -16.25 -1.51
C LEU A 407 16.00 -15.11 -1.14
N HIS A 408 15.76 -14.94 0.15
CA HIS A 408 14.88 -13.93 0.72
C HIS A 408 15.67 -12.86 1.48
N PRO A 409 15.09 -11.65 1.69
CA PRO A 409 15.75 -10.61 2.47
C PRO A 409 16.17 -11.05 3.88
N TYR A 410 17.11 -10.31 4.46
CA TYR A 410 17.64 -10.55 5.81
C TYR A 410 18.37 -11.89 6.00
N GLY A 411 18.85 -12.49 4.92
CA GLY A 411 19.61 -13.74 4.94
C GLY A 411 18.74 -15.00 5.06
N TRP A 412 17.42 -14.87 4.93
CA TRP A 412 16.53 -16.03 4.88
C TRP A 412 16.73 -16.80 3.57
N LEU A 413 16.93 -18.10 3.71
CA LEU A 413 17.01 -19.08 2.65
C LEU A 413 15.78 -19.96 2.76
N GLU A 414 15.04 -20.10 1.67
CA GLU A 414 14.01 -21.13 1.54
C GLU A 414 14.55 -22.27 0.67
N VAL A 415 14.27 -23.50 1.05
CA VAL A 415 14.77 -24.71 0.41
C VAL A 415 13.59 -25.57 -0.04
N GLU A 416 13.70 -26.22 -1.19
CA GLU A 416 12.73 -27.20 -1.67
C GLU A 416 12.64 -28.40 -0.71
N ASP A 417 11.42 -28.90 -0.51
CA ASP A 417 11.16 -30.04 0.36
C ASP A 417 11.81 -31.33 -0.21
N ASP A 418 12.26 -32.21 0.69
CA ASP A 418 12.83 -33.54 0.39
C ASP A 418 14.09 -33.55 -0.49
N CYS A 419 14.89 -32.48 -0.46
CA CYS A 419 16.17 -32.41 -1.16
C CYS A 419 17.39 -32.67 -0.25
N GLU A 420 18.51 -33.08 -0.84
CA GLU A 420 19.77 -33.35 -0.11
C GLU A 420 20.23 -32.12 0.70
N LEU A 421 20.14 -30.93 0.10
CA LEU A 421 20.52 -29.68 0.71
C LEU A 421 19.73 -29.35 1.99
N GLN A 422 18.44 -29.72 2.03
CA GLN A 422 17.61 -29.56 3.22
C GLN A 422 18.17 -30.36 4.39
N THR A 423 18.56 -31.62 4.14
CA THR A 423 19.16 -32.49 5.16
C THR A 423 20.49 -31.90 5.66
N GLU A 424 21.36 -31.47 4.73
CA GLU A 424 22.65 -30.87 5.10
C GLU A 424 22.47 -29.58 5.95
N LEU A 425 21.46 -28.77 5.68
CA LEU A 425 21.15 -27.55 6.45
C LEU A 425 20.58 -27.85 7.84
N VAL A 426 19.74 -28.89 7.97
CA VAL A 426 19.25 -29.36 9.27
C VAL A 426 20.42 -29.86 10.11
N GLU A 427 21.31 -30.65 9.53
CA GLU A 427 22.52 -31.15 10.20
C GLU A 427 23.44 -30.00 10.64
N LEU A 428 23.64 -29.00 9.77
CA LEU A 428 24.40 -27.80 10.10
C LEU A 428 23.75 -27.02 11.25
N ALA A 429 22.43 -26.83 11.23
CA ALA A 429 21.72 -26.13 12.30
C ALA A 429 21.84 -26.87 13.65
N GLU A 430 21.73 -28.20 13.65
CA GLU A 430 21.90 -29.01 14.86
C GLU A 430 23.35 -28.96 15.38
N ALA A 431 24.35 -28.95 14.48
CA ALA A 431 25.76 -28.81 14.86
C ALA A 431 26.06 -27.48 15.58
N PHE A 432 25.27 -26.43 15.32
CA PHE A 432 25.39 -25.11 15.92
C PHE A 432 24.42 -24.83 17.08
N LYS A 433 23.57 -25.79 17.45
CA LYS A 433 22.48 -25.57 18.44
C LYS A 433 22.96 -25.12 19.81
N ASP A 434 24.10 -25.64 20.27
CA ASP A 434 24.71 -25.29 21.55
C ASP A 434 25.74 -24.14 21.43
N SER A 435 25.96 -23.61 20.22
CA SER A 435 26.88 -22.50 20.00
C SER A 435 26.28 -21.19 20.52
N LYS A 436 27.08 -20.45 21.29
CA LYS A 436 26.72 -19.11 21.77
C LYS A 436 27.11 -18.01 20.79
N ASP A 437 27.96 -18.33 19.83
CA ASP A 437 28.61 -17.36 18.96
C ASP A 437 27.96 -17.33 17.57
N ILE A 438 27.49 -18.48 17.08
CA ILE A 438 26.80 -18.61 15.80
C ILE A 438 25.46 -19.28 16.04
N VAL A 439 24.38 -18.60 15.60
CA VAL A 439 23.03 -19.13 15.67
C VAL A 439 22.51 -19.30 14.25
N ILE A 440 22.13 -20.53 13.91
CA ILE A 440 21.43 -20.83 12.65
C ILE A 440 19.98 -21.11 13.01
N GLU A 441 19.09 -20.24 12.54
CA GLU A 441 17.66 -20.48 12.68
C GLU A 441 17.21 -21.48 11.64
N ASN A 442 16.38 -22.43 12.08
CA ASN A 442 15.65 -23.37 11.24
C ASN A 442 14.16 -23.26 11.61
N GLN A 443 13.32 -22.94 10.63
CA GLN A 443 11.86 -22.97 10.76
C GLN A 443 11.27 -24.00 9.80
N LYS A 444 10.56 -24.98 10.39
CA LYS A 444 9.86 -26.08 9.69
C LYS A 444 10.75 -26.85 8.70
N ASP A 445 12.07 -26.94 8.96
CA ASP A 445 13.06 -27.55 8.08
C ASP A 445 13.10 -26.98 6.67
N ARG A 446 12.52 -25.79 6.45
CA ARG A 446 12.35 -25.17 5.12
C ARG A 446 13.04 -23.82 5.03
N TRP A 447 12.93 -23.01 6.09
CA TRP A 447 13.56 -21.69 6.14
C TRP A 447 14.75 -21.69 7.08
N PHE A 448 15.89 -21.29 6.54
CA PHE A 448 17.15 -21.23 7.27
C PHE A 448 17.74 -19.83 7.20
N ARG A 449 18.39 -19.37 8.26
CA ARG A 449 19.30 -18.22 8.16
C ARG A 449 20.40 -18.28 9.21
N LEU A 450 21.49 -17.60 8.90
CA LEU A 450 22.45 -17.19 9.92
C LEU A 450 21.86 -16.00 10.70
N SER A 451 21.49 -16.21 11.95
CA SER A 451 20.75 -15.25 12.78
C SER A 451 21.66 -14.22 13.46
N ILE A 452 22.36 -13.46 12.64
CA ILE A 452 23.45 -12.58 13.05
C ILE A 452 23.31 -11.28 12.26
N SER A 453 23.62 -10.13 12.88
CA SER A 453 23.70 -8.89 12.10
C SER A 453 24.72 -9.05 10.96
N PRO A 454 24.38 -8.70 9.70
CA PRO A 454 25.28 -8.82 8.56
C PRO A 454 26.63 -8.13 8.79
N ASP A 455 26.62 -6.98 9.46
CA ASP A 455 27.83 -6.19 9.73
C ASP A 455 28.79 -6.84 10.74
N CYS A 456 28.37 -7.90 11.44
CA CYS A 456 29.23 -8.70 12.32
C CYS A 456 30.03 -9.79 11.60
N VAL A 457 29.63 -10.18 10.39
CA VAL A 457 30.13 -11.38 9.71
C VAL A 457 31.21 -11.03 8.69
N PHE A 458 32.40 -11.60 8.83
CA PHE A 458 33.55 -11.35 7.97
C PHE A 458 34.12 -12.65 7.41
N PHE A 459 34.81 -12.55 6.28
CA PHE A 459 35.43 -13.68 5.59
C PHE A 459 36.96 -13.61 5.69
N ASP A 460 37.61 -14.74 5.42
CA ASP A 460 39.05 -14.83 5.38
C ASP A 460 39.67 -13.80 4.42
N ASP A 461 40.85 -13.30 4.78
CA ASP A 461 41.49 -12.21 4.06
C ASP A 461 42.01 -12.65 2.68
N SER A 462 42.17 -13.95 2.44
CA SER A 462 42.56 -14.55 1.15
C SER A 462 41.55 -14.28 0.03
N TYR A 463 40.28 -14.05 0.38
CA TYR A 463 39.23 -13.68 -0.56
C TYR A 463 39.35 -12.24 -1.08
N PHE A 464 40.26 -11.43 -0.55
CA PHE A 464 40.33 -10.01 -0.88
C PHE A 464 41.61 -9.63 -1.61
N ARG A 465 41.50 -8.62 -2.48
CA ARG A 465 42.63 -7.99 -3.15
C ARG A 465 42.42 -6.48 -3.21
N CYS A 466 43.48 -5.74 -2.94
CA CYS A 466 43.58 -4.31 -3.21
C CYS A 466 44.57 -4.07 -4.34
N SER A 467 44.24 -3.17 -5.27
CA SER A 467 45.16 -2.77 -6.34
C SER A 467 45.10 -1.29 -6.65
N VAL A 468 46.24 -0.75 -7.06
CA VAL A 468 46.43 0.66 -7.44
C VAL A 468 47.21 0.71 -8.76
N ASP A 469 46.80 1.57 -9.69
CA ASP A 469 47.55 1.80 -10.93
C ASP A 469 48.82 2.62 -10.63
N GLN A 470 49.98 2.11 -11.05
CA GLN A 470 51.27 2.74 -10.82
C GLN A 470 51.38 4.12 -11.48
N LYS A 471 50.63 4.38 -12.55
CA LYS A 471 50.55 5.71 -13.19
C LYS A 471 49.86 6.73 -12.30
N ASP A 472 48.85 6.31 -11.54
CA ASP A 472 48.14 7.19 -10.60
C ASP A 472 49.06 7.66 -9.46
N MET A 473 50.05 6.84 -9.08
CA MET A 473 51.04 7.15 -8.06
C MET A 473 52.07 8.21 -8.48
N GLN A 474 52.24 8.41 -9.78
CA GLN A 474 53.10 9.46 -10.36
C GLN A 474 52.32 10.76 -10.66
N SER A 475 51.00 10.75 -10.47
CA SER A 475 50.16 11.91 -10.75
C SER A 475 50.34 13.02 -9.72
N ARG A 476 50.11 14.28 -10.12
CA ARG A 476 50.07 15.44 -9.21
C ARG A 476 48.80 15.49 -8.33
N LYS A 477 47.93 14.48 -8.39
CA LYS A 477 46.65 14.47 -7.66
C LYS A 477 46.89 14.13 -6.18
N SER A 478 46.10 14.74 -5.30
CA SER A 478 46.17 14.48 -3.85
C SER A 478 45.56 13.13 -3.44
N LYS A 479 44.69 12.56 -4.29
CA LYS A 479 44.05 11.24 -4.10
C LYS A 479 44.23 10.38 -5.35
N VAL A 480 44.46 9.09 -5.13
CA VAL A 480 44.61 8.06 -6.17
C VAL A 480 43.46 7.07 -6.09
N ARG A 481 43.16 6.42 -7.22
CA ARG A 481 42.11 5.41 -7.28
C ARG A 481 42.64 4.08 -6.74
N VAL A 482 41.96 3.55 -5.74
CA VAL A 482 42.23 2.21 -5.21
C VAL A 482 41.04 1.32 -5.58
N THR A 483 41.35 0.16 -6.13
CA THR A 483 40.39 -0.92 -6.40
C THR A 483 40.46 -1.91 -5.25
N ALA A 484 39.37 -2.05 -4.50
CA ALA A 484 39.16 -3.14 -3.55
C ALA A 484 38.26 -4.19 -4.22
N MET A 485 38.62 -5.46 -4.10
CA MET A 485 37.92 -6.57 -4.73
C MET A 485 37.76 -7.72 -3.76
N ARG A 486 36.54 -8.26 -3.68
CA ARG A 486 36.29 -9.62 -3.20
C ARG A 486 36.36 -10.57 -4.39
N ARG A 487 37.19 -11.59 -4.30
CA ARG A 487 37.34 -12.66 -5.28
C ARG A 487 36.08 -13.51 -5.31
N GLU A 488 35.93 -14.24 -6.40
CA GLU A 488 34.91 -15.28 -6.51
C GLU A 488 35.31 -16.49 -5.66
N PHE A 489 34.32 -17.12 -5.04
CA PHE A 489 34.53 -18.36 -4.28
C PHE A 489 33.30 -19.26 -4.33
N GLY A 490 33.53 -20.56 -4.30
CA GLY A 490 32.47 -21.57 -4.32
C GLY A 490 31.90 -21.81 -2.92
N THR A 491 30.60 -22.02 -2.85
CA THR A 491 29.88 -22.47 -1.65
C THR A 491 28.89 -23.56 -2.06
N ARG A 492 28.33 -24.28 -1.09
CA ARG A 492 27.33 -25.32 -1.36
C ARG A 492 26.01 -24.75 -1.92
N LEU A 493 25.72 -23.47 -1.63
CA LEU A 493 24.55 -22.74 -2.17
C LEU A 493 24.80 -22.18 -3.59
N GLY A 494 26.04 -22.23 -4.05
CA GLY A 494 26.44 -21.69 -5.35
C GLY A 494 27.74 -20.91 -5.34
N THR A 495 28.10 -20.36 -6.50
CA THR A 495 29.32 -19.55 -6.68
C THR A 495 29.04 -18.09 -6.35
N VAL A 496 29.67 -17.56 -5.30
CA VAL A 496 29.59 -16.15 -4.91
C VAL A 496 30.41 -15.32 -5.89
N GLY A 497 29.75 -14.42 -6.61
CA GLY A 497 30.40 -13.61 -7.63
C GLY A 497 31.44 -12.64 -7.07
N LYS A 498 32.44 -12.31 -7.88
CA LYS A 498 33.38 -11.23 -7.57
C LYS A 498 32.65 -9.88 -7.44
N ASP A 499 33.04 -9.07 -6.46
CA ASP A 499 32.56 -7.69 -6.32
C ASP A 499 33.76 -6.74 -6.25
N LYS A 500 33.68 -5.65 -7.01
CA LYS A 500 34.75 -4.66 -7.14
C LYS A 500 34.21 -3.29 -6.76
N LYS A 501 34.86 -2.64 -5.79
CA LYS A 501 34.60 -1.25 -5.41
C LYS A 501 35.81 -0.39 -5.72
N GLU A 502 35.57 0.77 -6.31
CA GLU A 502 36.60 1.78 -6.57
C GLU A 502 36.41 2.96 -5.63
N THR A 503 37.51 3.44 -5.04
CA THR A 503 37.47 4.56 -4.11
C THR A 503 38.70 5.47 -4.26
N LYS A 504 38.59 6.72 -3.82
CA LYS A 504 39.67 7.72 -3.91
C LYS A 504 40.35 7.86 -2.55
N VAL A 505 41.59 7.40 -2.46
CA VAL A 505 42.38 7.38 -1.21
C VAL A 505 43.50 8.41 -1.30
N PRO A 506 43.82 9.16 -0.23
CA PRO A 506 44.98 10.05 -0.22
C PRO A 506 46.26 9.33 -0.63
N ILE A 507 47.06 9.95 -1.51
CA ILE A 507 48.26 9.32 -2.07
C ILE A 507 49.28 8.91 -1.00
N ASN A 508 49.36 9.69 0.10
CA ASN A 508 50.24 9.39 1.22
C ASN A 508 49.84 8.11 1.96
N VAL A 509 48.53 7.84 2.10
CA VAL A 509 48.05 6.59 2.70
C VAL A 509 48.46 5.41 1.83
N VAL A 510 48.30 5.53 0.51
CA VAL A 510 48.67 4.47 -0.44
C VAL A 510 50.18 4.22 -0.47
N LYS A 511 51.01 5.27 -0.47
CA LYS A 511 52.48 5.14 -0.36
C LYS A 511 52.88 4.42 0.93
N SER A 512 52.23 4.76 2.05
CA SER A 512 52.49 4.09 3.32
C SER A 512 52.06 2.62 3.31
N LEU A 513 50.92 2.29 2.69
CA LEU A 513 50.49 0.90 2.48
C LEU A 513 51.49 0.13 1.61
N ASP A 514 51.96 0.70 0.50
CA ASP A 514 52.96 0.07 -0.36
C ASP A 514 54.30 -0.14 0.36
N ASN A 515 54.76 0.84 1.15
CA ASN A 515 55.96 0.69 1.97
C ASN A 515 55.82 -0.42 3.03
N LEU A 516 54.66 -0.51 3.69
CA LEU A 516 54.36 -1.59 4.64
C LEU A 516 54.32 -2.95 3.94
N ASN A 517 53.72 -3.01 2.74
CA ASN A 517 53.65 -4.23 1.93
C ASN A 517 55.04 -4.74 1.51
N LYS A 518 55.98 -3.82 1.26
CA LYS A 518 57.39 -4.11 0.95
C LYS A 518 58.25 -4.44 2.18
N GLY A 519 57.68 -4.44 3.38
CA GLY A 519 58.37 -4.80 4.63
C GLY A 519 59.14 -3.65 5.30
N ASN A 520 59.01 -2.41 4.84
CA ASN A 520 59.65 -1.26 5.48
C ASN A 520 58.87 -0.83 6.74
N ARG A 521 59.31 -1.33 7.91
CA ARG A 521 58.68 -1.05 9.22
C ARG A 521 59.42 0.08 9.94
N ASN A 522 58.71 1.15 10.28
CA ASN A 522 59.19 2.20 11.17
C ASN A 522 58.08 2.48 12.20
N ASP A 523 58.34 2.19 13.47
CA ASP A 523 57.32 2.08 14.53
C ASP A 523 56.58 3.40 14.83
N SER A 524 57.18 4.55 14.51
CA SER A 524 56.50 5.86 14.63
C SER A 524 55.53 6.16 13.48
N LEU A 525 55.69 5.50 12.33
CA LEU A 525 54.88 5.69 11.12
C LEU A 525 53.67 4.73 11.09
N THR A 526 53.71 3.62 11.81
CA THR A 526 52.67 2.57 11.77
C THR A 526 51.33 3.00 12.38
N ASP A 527 51.34 3.74 13.50
CA ASP A 527 50.10 4.23 14.14
C ASP A 527 49.41 5.33 13.31
N SER A 528 50.18 6.30 12.79
CA SER A 528 49.64 7.37 11.93
C SER A 528 49.00 6.82 10.65
N VAL A 529 49.59 5.76 10.07
CA VAL A 529 49.08 5.11 8.86
C VAL A 529 47.80 4.35 9.15
N ARG A 530 47.73 3.65 10.29
CA ARG A 530 46.51 2.94 10.72
C ARG A 530 45.33 3.91 10.92
N ASP A 531 45.56 5.04 11.59
CA ASP A 531 44.51 6.03 11.83
C ASP A 531 44.05 6.71 10.53
N SER A 532 44.99 7.01 9.63
CA SER A 532 44.66 7.59 8.32
C SER A 532 43.90 6.60 7.44
N TYR A 533 44.21 5.31 7.52
CA TYR A 533 43.48 4.24 6.83
C TYR A 533 42.06 4.06 7.40
N ARG A 534 41.90 3.99 8.73
CA ARG A 534 40.58 3.84 9.37
C ARG A 534 39.61 4.98 9.04
N LYS A 535 40.13 6.19 8.81
CA LYS A 535 39.35 7.37 8.38
C LYS A 535 39.15 7.43 6.86
N SER A 536 39.70 6.49 6.10
CA SER A 536 39.63 6.48 4.64
C SER A 536 38.43 5.68 4.14
N GLN A 537 37.87 6.10 3.01
CA GLN A 537 36.80 5.38 2.32
C GLN A 537 37.20 3.94 1.91
N LEU A 538 38.50 3.61 1.88
CA LEU A 538 38.96 2.25 1.61
C LEU A 538 38.58 1.29 2.74
N HIS A 539 38.61 1.75 3.99
CA HIS A 539 38.20 0.92 5.12
C HIS A 539 36.73 0.55 5.03
N ASP A 540 35.86 1.54 4.78
CA ASP A 540 34.42 1.34 4.63
C ASP A 540 34.10 0.45 3.43
N CYS A 541 34.79 0.63 2.30
CA CYS A 541 34.61 -0.21 1.12
C CYS A 541 34.96 -1.67 1.39
N LEU A 542 36.09 -1.93 2.07
CA LEU A 542 36.51 -3.29 2.43
C LEU A 542 35.58 -3.94 3.46
N ALA A 543 35.11 -3.16 4.44
CA ALA A 543 34.13 -3.63 5.41
C ALA A 543 32.84 -4.09 4.73
N LYS A 544 32.33 -3.33 3.75
CA LYS A 544 31.15 -3.71 2.94
C LYS A 544 31.37 -4.96 2.10
N LEU A 545 32.59 -5.19 1.61
CA LEU A 545 32.95 -6.41 0.88
C LEU A 545 33.06 -7.65 1.79
N GLY A 546 33.06 -7.50 3.12
CA GLY A 546 33.16 -8.60 4.08
C GLY A 546 34.54 -8.77 4.70
N MET A 547 35.47 -7.85 4.48
CA MET A 547 36.81 -7.91 5.06
C MET A 547 36.86 -7.21 6.42
N ARG A 548 37.49 -7.83 7.42
CA ARG A 548 37.70 -7.24 8.76
C ARG A 548 38.46 -5.90 8.73
N GLY A 549 39.35 -5.77 7.76
CA GLY A 549 40.18 -4.59 7.55
C GLY A 549 41.57 -4.94 7.04
N LEU A 550 42.10 -4.10 6.16
CA LEU A 550 43.40 -4.26 5.50
C LEU A 550 44.57 -4.31 6.47
N LEU A 551 44.60 -3.39 7.44
CA LEU A 551 45.67 -3.24 8.43
C LEU A 551 45.23 -3.75 9.79
N ARG A 552 45.97 -4.71 10.35
CA ARG A 552 45.77 -5.19 11.72
C ARG A 552 47.09 -5.33 12.46
N GLN A 553 47.03 -5.32 13.78
CA GLN A 553 48.18 -5.50 14.65
C GLN A 553 48.24 -6.95 15.12
N ASP A 554 49.41 -7.56 14.96
CA ASP A 554 49.66 -8.95 15.32
C ASP A 554 51.06 -9.07 15.90
N ALA A 555 51.14 -9.63 17.11
CA ALA A 555 52.34 -9.68 17.94
C ALA A 555 53.07 -8.32 18.05
N GLY A 556 52.32 -7.23 18.14
CA GLY A 556 52.86 -5.87 18.24
C GLY A 556 53.18 -5.18 16.92
N ALA A 557 53.20 -5.89 15.78
CA ALA A 557 53.51 -5.33 14.47
C ALA A 557 52.24 -5.10 13.62
N VAL A 558 52.19 -3.99 12.88
CA VAL A 558 51.12 -3.74 11.89
C VAL A 558 51.45 -4.48 10.59
N LYS A 559 50.50 -5.29 10.10
CA LYS A 559 50.62 -6.06 8.85
C LYS A 559 49.44 -5.76 7.92
N ILE A 560 49.69 -5.95 6.62
CA ILE A 560 48.66 -5.99 5.58
C ILE A 560 48.20 -7.44 5.44
N TYR A 561 46.88 -7.66 5.42
CA TYR A 561 46.30 -9.01 5.47
C TYR A 561 45.68 -9.51 4.16
N CYS A 562 45.61 -8.70 3.12
CA CYS A 562 45.19 -9.16 1.79
C CYS A 562 46.23 -8.82 0.72
N GLU A 563 46.06 -9.39 -0.46
CA GLU A 563 46.95 -9.12 -1.60
C GLU A 563 46.88 -7.63 -1.97
N PHE A 564 47.97 -6.88 -1.78
CA PHE A 564 48.08 -5.47 -2.15
C PHE A 564 49.04 -5.32 -3.33
N VAL A 565 48.54 -4.89 -4.50
CA VAL A 565 49.29 -4.89 -5.76
C VAL A 565 49.37 -3.50 -6.38
N MET A 566 50.55 -3.12 -6.85
CA MET A 566 50.76 -1.96 -7.72
C MET A 566 50.77 -2.48 -9.16
N ASN A 567 49.73 -2.16 -9.92
CA ASN A 567 49.53 -2.63 -11.30
C ASN A 567 50.08 -1.65 -12.34
#